data_AF-A0A0C9XRT2-F1
#
_entry.id   AF-A0A0C9XRT2-F1
#
_cell.length_a   1.000
_cell.length_b   1.000
_cell.length_c   1.000
_cell.angle_alpha   90.00
_cell.angle_beta   90.00
_cell.angle_gamma   90.00
#
_symmetry.space_group_name_H-M   'P 1'
#
loop_
_entity.id
_entity.type
_entity.pdbx_description
1 polymer ?
#
loop_
_entity_poly.entity_id
_entity_poly.type
_entity_poly.pdbx_seq_one_letter_code
_entity_poly.pdbx_strand_id
1 'polypeptide(L)'
;MAPSICLTRATLNDAAFALLEQYANSEITDTAALTKIDVKLDIAGIPFDQEEWLDLIKVILMSPNEGLNSIKAAQQLAQAKVVPLLEDAAAWQLVLRWAGDDSFSFDSFLQEMQDRFKERYKFDNWKTIFNQVFKASCEGTTVKLVRAAMSEHGVLNPPSVPDLSLSQALSSGDLVDNASHTIPSTQASSSQTCKVSCKSDSSLPPV
;
A
#
# COMPACT_ATOMS: atom_id res chain seq x y z
N MET A 1 22.72 -32.28 1.22
CA MET A 1 22.12 -31.15 0.48
C MET A 1 20.73 -30.93 1.03
N ALA A 2 20.38 -29.69 1.41
CA ALA A 2 19.01 -29.40 1.81
C ALA A 2 18.09 -29.47 0.58
N PRO A 3 16.89 -30.05 0.67
CA PRO A 3 15.92 -30.02 -0.42
C PRO A 3 15.60 -28.57 -0.77
N SER A 4 15.58 -28.25 -2.07
CA SER A 4 15.10 -26.94 -2.53
C SER A 4 13.58 -26.85 -2.30
N ILE A 5 13.14 -25.91 -1.48
CA ILE A 5 11.72 -25.64 -1.25
C ILE A 5 11.21 -24.80 -2.42
N CYS A 6 10.39 -25.39 -3.28
CA CYS A 6 9.66 -24.67 -4.32
C CYS A 6 8.30 -24.29 -3.76
N LEU A 7 7.97 -22.99 -3.78
CA LEU A 7 6.67 -22.49 -3.36
C LEU A 7 5.92 -21.92 -4.56
N THR A 8 4.67 -22.35 -4.74
CA THR A 8 3.75 -21.81 -5.72
C THR A 8 2.67 -20.96 -5.06
N ARG A 9 1.76 -20.43 -5.88
CA ARG A 9 0.58 -19.71 -5.40
C ARG A 9 -0.28 -20.55 -4.44
N ALA A 10 -0.36 -21.87 -4.63
CA ALA A 10 -1.11 -22.76 -3.75
C ALA A 10 -0.54 -22.78 -2.33
N THR A 11 0.79 -22.86 -2.21
CA THR A 11 1.48 -22.91 -0.91
C THR A 11 1.62 -21.55 -0.22
N LEU A 12 1.28 -20.46 -0.92
CA LEU A 12 1.10 -19.12 -0.32
C LEU A 12 -0.29 -18.89 0.27
N ASN A 13 -1.27 -19.79 0.05
CA ASN A 13 -2.59 -19.65 0.64
C ASN A 13 -2.56 -19.95 2.14
N ASP A 14 -2.86 -18.94 2.97
CA ASP A 14 -2.78 -19.01 4.43
C ASP A 14 -3.64 -20.17 5.02
N ALA A 15 -4.82 -20.44 4.44
CA ALA A 15 -5.72 -21.48 4.94
C ALA A 15 -5.25 -22.90 4.59
N ALA A 16 -4.73 -23.10 3.38
CA ALA A 16 -4.10 -24.36 2.98
C ALA A 16 -2.82 -24.61 3.79
N PHE A 17 -2.02 -23.58 4.01
CA PHE A 17 -0.79 -23.68 4.79
C PHE A 17 -1.06 -24.03 6.26
N ALA A 18 -2.10 -23.47 6.88
CA ALA A 18 -2.49 -23.83 8.24
C ALA A 18 -2.80 -25.34 8.40
N LEU A 19 -3.30 -26.01 7.36
CA LEU A 19 -3.53 -27.46 7.37
C LEU A 19 -2.21 -28.24 7.31
N LEU A 20 -1.20 -27.73 6.60
CA LEU A 20 0.14 -28.29 6.62
C LEU A 20 0.79 -28.17 8.01
N GLU A 21 0.52 -27.08 8.73
CA GLU A 21 0.97 -26.92 10.12
C GLU A 21 0.29 -27.93 11.06
N GLN A 22 -1.02 -28.15 10.92
CA GLN A 22 -1.75 -29.17 11.68
C GLN A 22 -1.14 -30.56 11.44
N TYR A 23 -0.77 -30.86 10.19
CA TYR A 23 -0.06 -32.11 9.88
C TYR A 23 1.30 -32.18 10.59
N ALA A 24 2.11 -31.12 10.52
CA ALA A 24 3.42 -31.08 11.16
C ALA A 24 3.34 -31.25 12.69
N ASN A 25 2.25 -30.78 13.31
CA ASN A 25 1.96 -30.96 14.73
C ASN A 25 1.32 -32.33 15.06
N SER A 26 1.21 -33.24 14.08
CA SER A 26 0.55 -34.55 14.22
C SER A 26 -0.94 -34.48 14.62
N GLU A 27 -1.61 -33.36 14.35
CA GLU A 27 -3.04 -33.18 14.64
C GLU A 27 -3.93 -33.87 13.59
N ILE A 28 -3.40 -34.02 12.37
CA ILE A 28 -4.07 -34.68 11.25
C ILE A 28 -3.09 -35.58 10.51
N THR A 29 -3.61 -36.61 9.83
CA THR A 29 -2.80 -37.46 8.94
C THR A 29 -2.46 -36.73 7.64
N ASP A 30 -1.43 -37.21 6.95
CA ASP A 30 -1.04 -36.73 5.61
C ASP A 30 -2.21 -36.76 4.61
N THR A 31 -2.97 -37.87 4.60
CA THR A 31 -4.12 -38.07 3.72
C THR A 31 -5.25 -37.07 4.03
N ALA A 32 -5.48 -36.81 5.33
CA ALA A 32 -6.46 -35.82 5.76
C ALA A 32 -6.00 -34.38 5.44
N ALA A 33 -4.71 -34.09 5.56
CA ALA A 33 -4.13 -32.80 5.20
C ALA A 33 -4.32 -32.52 3.71
N LEU A 34 -3.88 -33.44 2.83
CA LEU A 34 -3.98 -33.29 1.37
C LEU A 34 -5.43 -33.11 0.92
N THR A 35 -6.36 -33.92 1.43
CA THR A 35 -7.78 -33.81 1.10
C THR A 35 -8.37 -32.46 1.52
N LYS A 36 -8.04 -31.97 2.73
CA LYS A 36 -8.54 -30.68 3.21
C LYS A 36 -7.90 -29.50 2.47
N ILE A 37 -6.63 -29.63 2.08
CA ILE A 37 -5.90 -28.63 1.29
C ILE A 37 -6.55 -28.49 -0.08
N ASP A 38 -6.80 -29.60 -0.78
CA ASP A 38 -7.49 -29.62 -2.07
C ASP A 38 -8.82 -28.85 -2.01
N VAL A 39 -9.68 -29.20 -1.04
CA VAL A 39 -10.95 -28.49 -0.80
C VAL A 39 -10.76 -26.99 -0.55
N LYS A 40 -9.72 -26.58 0.20
CA LYS A 40 -9.47 -25.16 0.47
C LYS A 40 -8.99 -24.40 -0.76
N LEU A 41 -8.16 -25.03 -1.59
CA LEU A 41 -7.68 -24.43 -2.82
C LEU A 41 -8.79 -24.35 -3.88
N ASP A 42 -9.65 -25.37 -3.98
CA ASP A 42 -10.82 -25.36 -4.87
C ASP A 42 -11.77 -24.19 -4.55
N ILE A 43 -12.07 -23.96 -3.26
CA ILE A 43 -12.86 -22.81 -2.82
C ILE A 43 -12.19 -21.47 -3.20
N ALA A 44 -10.85 -21.42 -3.19
CA ALA A 44 -10.09 -20.24 -3.59
C ALA A 44 -9.91 -20.12 -5.13
N GLY A 45 -10.37 -21.10 -5.90
CA GLY A 45 -10.16 -21.18 -7.35
C GLY A 45 -8.68 -21.37 -7.75
N ILE A 46 -7.89 -21.98 -6.86
CA ILE A 46 -6.47 -22.28 -7.08
C ILE A 46 -6.35 -23.77 -7.42
N PRO A 47 -5.66 -24.15 -8.52
CA PRO A 47 -5.47 -25.56 -8.85
C PRO A 47 -4.63 -26.26 -7.78
N PHE A 48 -5.08 -27.44 -7.37
CA PHE A 48 -4.34 -28.32 -6.47
C PHE A 48 -3.32 -29.16 -7.24
N ASP A 49 -2.08 -29.18 -6.77
CA ASP A 49 -1.01 -30.07 -7.23
C ASP A 49 -0.53 -30.93 -6.07
N GLN A 50 -0.87 -32.22 -6.11
CA GLN A 50 -0.54 -33.14 -5.03
C GLN A 50 0.97 -33.33 -4.84
N GLU A 51 1.77 -33.31 -5.91
CA GLU A 51 3.21 -33.54 -5.83
C GLU A 51 3.90 -32.40 -5.07
N GLU A 52 3.46 -31.16 -5.29
CA GLU A 52 3.94 -29.98 -4.56
C GLU A 52 3.75 -30.15 -3.04
N TRP A 53 2.56 -30.54 -2.61
CA TRP A 53 2.26 -30.69 -1.18
C TRP A 53 2.96 -31.91 -0.56
N LEU A 54 3.14 -32.99 -1.33
CA LEU A 54 3.91 -34.16 -0.89
C LEU A 54 5.40 -33.82 -0.71
N ASP A 55 5.98 -32.98 -1.57
CA ASP A 55 7.34 -32.51 -1.40
C ASP A 55 7.51 -31.69 -0.11
N LEU A 56 6.54 -30.84 0.24
CA LEU A 56 6.54 -30.13 1.52
C LEU A 56 6.40 -31.08 2.72
N ILE A 57 5.51 -32.07 2.64
CA ILE A 57 5.37 -33.12 3.66
C ILE A 57 6.68 -33.88 3.84
N LYS A 58 7.37 -34.20 2.74
CA LYS A 58 8.67 -34.87 2.76
C LYS A 58 9.73 -34.02 3.45
N VAL A 59 9.77 -32.72 3.21
CA VAL A 59 10.67 -31.79 3.92
C VAL A 59 10.40 -31.81 5.42
N ILE A 60 9.14 -31.80 5.85
CA ILE A 60 8.76 -31.91 7.27
C ILE A 60 9.17 -33.28 7.83
N LEU A 61 8.97 -34.37 7.11
CA LEU A 61 9.35 -35.72 7.57
C LEU A 61 10.87 -35.88 7.73
N MET A 62 11.67 -35.21 6.89
CA MET A 62 13.14 -35.24 7.00
C MET A 62 13.64 -34.51 8.24
N SER A 63 12.96 -33.44 8.67
CA SER A 63 13.25 -32.73 9.92
C SER A 63 12.01 -31.98 10.43
N PRO A 64 11.22 -32.54 11.37
CA PRO A 64 9.90 -31.98 11.71
C PRO A 64 9.90 -30.50 12.09
N ASN A 65 10.78 -30.10 13.02
CA ASN A 65 10.86 -28.71 13.47
C ASN A 65 11.59 -27.80 12.46
N GLU A 66 12.69 -28.26 11.89
CA GLU A 66 13.52 -27.45 11.00
C GLU A 66 12.92 -27.31 9.59
N GLY A 67 12.31 -28.39 9.07
CA GLY A 67 11.59 -28.44 7.81
C GLY A 67 10.40 -27.51 7.81
N LEU A 68 9.52 -27.58 8.83
CA LEU A 68 8.40 -26.65 8.94
C LEU A 68 8.87 -25.19 9.02
N ASN A 69 9.88 -24.90 9.85
CA ASN A 69 10.43 -23.55 9.97
C ASN A 69 11.05 -23.06 8.65
N SER A 70 11.72 -23.94 7.90
CA SER A 70 12.30 -23.61 6.60
C SER A 70 11.22 -23.30 5.57
N ILE A 71 10.13 -24.07 5.55
CA ILE A 71 8.98 -23.81 4.67
C ILE A 71 8.32 -22.47 5.05
N LYS A 72 8.10 -22.20 6.35
CA LYS A 72 7.58 -20.91 6.83
C LYS A 72 8.46 -19.73 6.41
N ALA A 73 9.76 -19.86 6.58
CA ALA A 73 10.71 -18.82 6.18
C ALA A 73 10.68 -18.59 4.65
N ALA A 74 10.63 -19.66 3.86
CA ALA A 74 10.47 -19.56 2.41
C ALA A 74 9.14 -18.90 2.02
N GLN A 75 8.06 -19.23 2.73
CA GLN A 75 6.72 -18.66 2.50
C GLN A 75 6.71 -17.17 2.82
N GLN A 76 7.25 -16.77 3.98
CA GLN A 76 7.40 -15.37 4.35
C GLN A 76 8.26 -14.60 3.35
N LEU A 77 9.38 -15.19 2.89
CA LEU A 77 10.24 -14.57 1.89
C LEU A 77 9.51 -14.41 0.55
N ALA A 78 8.72 -15.40 0.14
CA ALA A 78 7.94 -15.35 -1.09
C ALA A 78 6.78 -14.34 -0.98
N GLN A 79 6.09 -14.27 0.16
CA GLN A 79 5.07 -13.26 0.45
C GLN A 79 5.66 -11.84 0.51
N ALA A 80 6.87 -11.67 1.07
CA ALA A 80 7.56 -10.38 1.11
C ALA A 80 8.01 -9.88 -0.29
N LYS A 81 8.22 -10.80 -1.24
CA LYS A 81 8.48 -10.44 -2.66
C LYS A 81 7.22 -10.02 -3.41
N VAL A 82 6.02 -10.34 -2.90
CA VAL A 82 4.79 -9.79 -3.45
C VAL A 82 4.75 -8.34 -3.00
N VAL A 83 4.87 -7.40 -3.95
CA VAL A 83 4.76 -5.96 -3.68
C VAL A 83 3.55 -5.74 -2.76
N PRO A 84 3.76 -5.21 -1.53
CA PRO A 84 2.66 -4.96 -0.61
C PRO A 84 1.60 -4.13 -1.30
N LEU A 85 0.31 -4.38 -1.03
CA LEU A 85 -0.74 -3.59 -1.66
C LEU A 85 -0.61 -2.09 -1.31
N LEU A 86 0.00 -1.77 -0.16
CA LEU A 86 0.35 -0.40 0.22
C LEU A 86 1.44 0.24 -0.64
N GLU A 87 2.15 -0.51 -1.46
CA GLU A 87 3.10 0.05 -2.44
C GLU A 87 2.49 0.05 -3.86
N ASP A 88 1.27 -0.48 -4.02
CA ASP A 88 0.59 -0.61 -5.31
C ASP A 88 -0.11 0.69 -5.71
N ALA A 89 0.38 1.33 -6.77
CA ALA A 89 -0.18 2.59 -7.26
C ALA A 89 -1.66 2.50 -7.62
N ALA A 90 -2.15 1.36 -8.13
CA ALA A 90 -3.55 1.21 -8.49
C ALA A 90 -4.46 1.18 -7.26
N ALA A 91 -3.99 0.59 -6.15
CA ALA A 91 -4.72 0.59 -4.89
C ALA A 91 -4.87 2.01 -4.33
N TRP A 92 -3.79 2.79 -4.36
CA TRP A 92 -3.84 4.18 -3.93
C TRP A 92 -4.67 5.09 -4.83
N GLN A 93 -4.73 4.84 -6.14
CA GLN A 93 -5.65 5.58 -7.01
C GLN A 93 -7.11 5.33 -6.63
N LEU A 94 -7.44 4.12 -6.18
CA LEU A 94 -8.78 3.81 -5.71
C LEU A 94 -9.10 4.52 -4.38
N VAL A 95 -8.15 4.57 -3.45
CA VAL A 95 -8.26 5.35 -2.20
C VAL A 95 -8.40 6.85 -2.49
N LEU A 96 -7.64 7.37 -3.46
CA LEU A 96 -7.69 8.78 -3.87
C LEU A 96 -9.04 9.14 -4.50
N ARG A 97 -9.60 8.25 -5.32
CA ARG A 97 -10.94 8.41 -5.88
C ARG A 97 -11.99 8.47 -4.77
N TRP A 98 -11.95 7.51 -3.84
CA TRP A 98 -12.84 7.51 -2.67
C TRP A 98 -12.72 8.79 -1.83
N ALA A 99 -11.49 9.26 -1.60
CA ALA A 99 -11.23 10.46 -0.81
C ALA A 99 -11.66 11.78 -1.49
N GLY A 100 -11.89 11.79 -2.81
CA GLY A 100 -12.17 13.00 -3.58
C GLY A 100 -13.53 13.03 -4.28
N ASP A 101 -14.25 11.90 -4.31
CA ASP A 101 -15.56 11.76 -4.94
C ASP A 101 -16.62 11.45 -3.89
N ASP A 102 -17.42 12.46 -3.53
CA ASP A 102 -18.51 12.34 -2.55
C ASP A 102 -19.60 11.34 -2.98
N SER A 103 -19.64 10.94 -4.25
CA SER A 103 -20.58 9.93 -4.76
C SER A 103 -20.07 8.49 -4.63
N PHE A 104 -18.77 8.29 -4.36
CA PHE A 104 -18.18 6.98 -4.22
C PHE A 104 -18.19 6.54 -2.75
N SER A 105 -19.20 5.76 -2.37
CA SER A 105 -19.37 5.34 -0.97
C SER A 105 -18.23 4.45 -0.47
N PHE A 106 -18.01 4.45 0.85
CA PHE A 106 -16.99 3.59 1.48
C PHE A 106 -17.28 2.10 1.24
N ASP A 107 -18.55 1.67 1.25
CA ASP A 107 -18.92 0.28 1.00
C ASP A 107 -18.59 -0.13 -0.45
N SER A 108 -18.88 0.73 -1.42
CA SER A 108 -18.51 0.51 -2.82
C SER A 108 -16.99 0.46 -3.01
N PHE A 109 -16.25 1.32 -2.31
CA PHE A 109 -14.79 1.31 -2.29
C PHE A 109 -14.22 0.01 -1.72
N LEU A 110 -14.74 -0.45 -0.57
CA LEU A 110 -14.28 -1.69 0.07
C LEU A 110 -14.53 -2.90 -0.83
N GLN A 111 -15.71 -2.96 -1.44
CA GLN A 111 -16.05 -4.00 -2.41
C GLN A 111 -15.07 -4.00 -3.58
N GLU A 112 -14.76 -2.82 -4.14
CA GLU A 112 -13.85 -2.70 -5.27
C GLU A 112 -12.39 -3.04 -4.91
N MET A 113 -11.93 -2.70 -3.69
CA MET A 113 -10.63 -3.15 -3.16
C MET A 113 -10.57 -4.67 -3.05
N GLN A 114 -11.62 -5.29 -2.50
CA GLN A 114 -11.71 -6.74 -2.34
C GLN A 114 -11.75 -7.46 -3.70
N ASP A 115 -12.54 -6.97 -4.65
CA ASP A 115 -12.71 -7.62 -5.96
C ASP A 115 -11.45 -7.51 -6.84
N ARG A 116 -10.81 -6.32 -6.84
CA ARG A 116 -9.62 -6.07 -7.67
C ARG A 116 -8.36 -6.71 -7.11
N PHE A 117 -8.15 -6.64 -5.80
CA PHE A 117 -6.89 -7.05 -5.18
C PHE A 117 -6.98 -8.38 -4.43
N LYS A 118 -8.20 -8.90 -4.21
CA LYS A 118 -8.47 -10.24 -3.68
C LYS A 118 -7.66 -10.52 -2.42
N GLU A 119 -6.85 -11.59 -2.45
CA GLU A 119 -6.02 -12.06 -1.33
C GLU A 119 -4.92 -11.06 -0.93
N ARG A 120 -4.53 -10.13 -1.82
CA ARG A 120 -3.56 -9.05 -1.50
C ARG A 120 -4.20 -7.98 -0.61
N TYR A 121 -5.53 -7.86 -0.60
CA TYR A 121 -6.23 -6.91 0.24
C TYR A 121 -6.47 -7.50 1.64
N LYS A 122 -5.86 -6.87 2.63
CA LYS A 122 -6.10 -7.13 4.06
C LYS A 122 -6.55 -5.83 4.70
N PHE A 123 -7.81 -5.78 5.16
CA PHE A 123 -8.41 -4.55 5.71
C PHE A 123 -7.57 -3.93 6.83
N ASP A 124 -7.02 -4.75 7.72
CA ASP A 124 -6.22 -4.28 8.85
C ASP A 124 -4.96 -3.50 8.42
N ASN A 125 -4.38 -3.83 7.27
CA ASN A 125 -3.22 -3.10 6.74
C ASN A 125 -3.58 -1.67 6.32
N TRP A 126 -4.86 -1.41 5.98
CA TRP A 126 -5.34 -0.12 5.50
C TRP A 126 -6.13 0.66 6.56
N LYS A 127 -6.51 0.02 7.66
CA LYS A 127 -7.36 0.58 8.72
C LYS A 127 -6.86 1.93 9.24
N THR A 128 -5.55 2.07 9.44
CA THR A 128 -4.95 3.34 9.89
C THR A 128 -5.17 4.47 8.88
N ILE A 129 -4.98 4.19 7.59
CA ILE A 129 -5.22 5.15 6.50
C ILE A 129 -6.70 5.52 6.46
N PHE A 130 -7.61 4.55 6.51
CA PHE A 130 -9.05 4.82 6.47
C PHE A 130 -9.49 5.71 7.63
N ASN A 131 -9.04 5.42 8.85
CA ASN A 131 -9.35 6.24 10.02
C ASN A 131 -8.86 7.69 9.86
N GLN A 132 -7.68 7.89 9.27
CA GLN A 132 -7.15 9.22 8.99
C GLN A 132 -7.97 9.97 7.92
N VAL A 133 -8.38 9.28 6.85
CA VAL A 133 -9.26 9.84 5.80
C VAL A 133 -10.60 10.26 6.40
N PHE A 134 -11.25 9.41 7.21
CA PHE A 134 -12.51 9.76 7.88
C PHE A 134 -12.37 10.98 8.79
N LYS A 135 -11.27 11.08 9.53
CA LYS A 135 -11.01 12.24 10.38
C LYS A 135 -10.81 13.52 9.56
N ALA A 136 -10.06 13.44 8.46
CA ALA A 136 -9.78 14.56 7.56
C ALA A 136 -10.99 14.98 6.71
N SER A 137 -11.98 14.11 6.54
CA SER A 137 -13.23 14.41 5.84
C SER A 137 -13.99 15.58 6.47
N CYS A 138 -13.96 15.71 7.80
CA CYS A 138 -14.57 16.83 8.50
C CYS A 138 -13.85 18.17 8.24
N GLU A 139 -12.59 18.12 7.80
CA GLU A 139 -11.71 19.27 7.61
C GLU A 139 -11.54 19.65 6.13
N GLY A 140 -12.06 18.84 5.20
CA GLY A 140 -11.90 19.04 3.76
C GLY A 140 -10.47 18.82 3.25
N THR A 141 -9.64 18.11 4.00
CA THR A 141 -8.21 17.89 3.70
C THR A 141 -7.87 16.47 3.25
N THR A 142 -8.89 15.64 3.02
CA THR A 142 -8.79 14.21 2.72
C THR A 142 -7.82 13.87 1.59
N VAL A 143 -7.95 14.54 0.44
CA VAL A 143 -7.09 14.29 -0.74
C VAL A 143 -5.63 14.64 -0.47
N LYS A 144 -5.35 15.69 0.32
CA LYS A 144 -3.98 16.06 0.69
C LYS A 144 -3.37 15.01 1.61
N LEU A 145 -4.15 14.49 2.56
CA LEU A 145 -3.72 13.42 3.46
C LEU A 145 -3.40 12.14 2.69
N VAL A 146 -4.27 11.72 1.77
CA VAL A 146 -4.03 10.54 0.94
C VAL A 146 -2.77 10.70 0.10
N ARG A 147 -2.54 11.86 -0.54
CA ARG A 147 -1.31 12.10 -1.30
C ARG A 147 -0.06 12.04 -0.42
N ALA A 148 -0.11 12.58 0.79
CA ALA A 148 1.02 12.49 1.72
C ALA A 148 1.32 11.03 2.11
N ALA A 149 0.28 10.24 2.40
CA ALA A 149 0.43 8.81 2.69
C ALA A 149 0.97 8.03 1.47
N MET A 150 0.53 8.36 0.25
CA MET A 150 1.09 7.77 -0.97
C MET A 150 2.60 8.04 -1.11
N SER A 151 3.08 9.22 -0.74
CA SER A 151 4.52 9.53 -0.73
C SER A 151 5.28 8.77 0.37
N GLU A 152 4.70 8.63 1.56
CA GLU A 152 5.28 7.86 2.66
C GLU A 152 5.46 6.38 2.29
N HIS A 153 4.47 5.81 1.60
CA HIS A 153 4.51 4.44 1.11
C HIS A 153 5.25 4.27 -0.22
N GLY A 154 6.00 5.27 -0.67
CA GLY A 154 6.85 5.18 -1.88
C GLY A 154 6.09 5.06 -3.21
N VAL A 155 4.78 5.31 -3.21
CA VAL A 155 3.90 5.17 -4.39
C VAL A 155 4.00 6.39 -5.30
N LEU A 156 4.12 7.56 -4.69
CA LEU A 156 4.59 8.75 -5.38
C LEU A 156 6.09 8.81 -5.19
N ASN A 157 6.86 8.70 -6.28
CA ASN A 157 8.24 9.17 -6.26
C ASN A 157 8.21 10.58 -5.65
N PRO A 158 9.02 10.88 -4.62
CA PRO A 158 9.15 12.27 -4.20
C PRO A 158 9.53 13.08 -5.45
N PRO A 159 9.03 14.31 -5.63
CA PRO A 159 9.69 15.19 -6.58
C PRO A 159 11.14 15.22 -6.15
N SER A 160 12.04 14.74 -7.03
CA SER A 160 13.48 14.87 -6.85
C SER A 160 13.75 16.36 -6.74
N VAL A 161 13.74 16.90 -5.52
CA VAL A 161 14.21 18.25 -5.27
C VAL A 161 15.71 18.16 -5.58
N PRO A 162 16.23 18.90 -6.57
CA PRO A 162 17.67 19.00 -6.73
C PRO A 162 18.19 19.57 -5.41
N ASP A 163 19.12 18.86 -4.80
CA ASP A 163 19.84 19.30 -3.60
C ASP A 163 20.61 20.57 -3.95
N LEU A 164 19.93 21.71 -3.85
CA LEU A 164 20.53 23.03 -3.88
C LEU A 164 20.71 23.46 -2.44
N SER A 165 21.69 22.88 -1.74
CA SER A 165 22.52 23.62 -0.78
C SER A 165 23.57 22.70 -0.12
N LEU A 166 24.64 22.39 -0.86
CA LEU A 166 25.95 22.25 -0.21
C LEU A 166 27.07 22.73 -1.14
N SER A 167 27.18 24.05 -1.27
CA SER A 167 28.39 24.72 -1.77
C SER A 167 28.44 26.14 -1.18
N GLN A 168 28.59 26.23 0.14
CA GLN A 168 29.25 27.36 0.77
C GLN A 168 30.59 26.86 1.31
N ALA A 169 31.64 27.05 0.52
CA ALA A 169 33.02 27.07 1.00
C ALA A 169 33.87 27.95 0.06
N LEU A 170 33.89 29.24 0.43
CA LEU A 170 35.03 30.17 0.41
C LEU A 170 35.95 30.21 -0.82
N SER A 171 36.00 31.37 -1.48
CA SER A 171 37.30 31.99 -1.78
C SER A 171 37.22 33.51 -1.72
N SER A 172 38.07 34.06 -0.87
CA SER A 172 38.33 35.46 -0.60
C SER A 172 39.26 36.04 -1.66
N GLY A 173 39.03 37.27 -2.11
CA GLY A 173 39.94 37.99 -3.01
C GLY A 173 39.40 39.38 -3.37
N ASP A 174 40.11 40.39 -2.91
CA ASP A 174 39.74 41.80 -2.74
C ASP A 174 39.96 42.67 -4.01
N LEU A 175 39.43 43.91 -3.97
CA LEU A 175 39.79 45.12 -4.76
C LEU A 175 39.37 45.20 -6.26
N VAL A 176 38.90 46.30 -6.86
CA VAL A 176 38.41 47.63 -6.44
C VAL A 176 37.87 48.39 -7.68
N ASP A 177 37.03 49.41 -7.42
CA ASP A 177 36.68 50.61 -8.22
C ASP A 177 35.72 50.60 -9.44
N ASN A 178 34.56 51.21 -9.16
CA ASN A 178 34.10 52.51 -9.69
C ASN A 178 33.60 52.62 -11.14
N ALA A 179 32.27 52.75 -11.31
CA ALA A 179 31.65 53.92 -11.95
C ALA A 179 30.12 53.88 -11.85
N SER A 180 29.61 54.98 -11.31
CA SER A 180 28.23 55.45 -11.14
C SER A 180 27.27 55.21 -12.33
N HIS A 181 26.00 54.91 -12.05
CA HIS A 181 24.92 55.92 -12.03
C HIS A 181 23.49 55.30 -12.00
N THR A 182 22.69 55.84 -11.08
CA THR A 182 21.24 56.15 -11.20
C THR A 182 20.22 55.02 -10.99
N ILE A 183 19.62 55.02 -9.79
CA ILE A 183 18.25 54.54 -9.51
C ILE A 183 17.26 55.71 -9.81
N PRO A 184 15.97 55.47 -10.07
CA PRO A 184 15.05 55.33 -8.93
C PRO A 184 13.90 54.31 -9.10
N SER A 185 13.53 53.73 -7.96
CA SER A 185 12.19 53.39 -7.49
C SER A 185 11.22 52.61 -8.40
N THR A 186 10.76 51.45 -7.91
CA THR A 186 9.32 51.20 -7.75
C THR A 186 9.08 50.33 -6.51
N GLN A 187 8.18 50.84 -5.67
CA GLN A 187 7.77 50.36 -4.36
C GLN A 187 6.89 49.10 -4.41
N ALA A 188 7.10 48.27 -3.39
CA ALA A 188 6.13 47.58 -2.54
C ALA A 188 5.03 46.70 -3.17
N SER A 189 5.15 45.40 -2.85
CA SER A 189 4.06 44.45 -2.69
C SER A 189 3.23 44.80 -1.43
N SER A 190 1.90 44.69 -1.51
CA SER A 190 1.02 44.56 -0.35
C SER A 190 -0.18 43.68 -0.68
N SER A 191 -0.44 42.73 0.21
CA SER A 191 -1.45 41.68 0.16
C SER A 191 -2.84 42.15 0.64
N GLN A 192 -3.85 41.29 0.40
CA GLN A 192 -5.22 41.27 1.01
C GLN A 192 -6.23 42.30 0.43
N THR A 193 -7.52 42.00 0.16
CA THR A 193 -8.52 41.12 0.80
C THR A 193 -9.77 40.91 -0.09
N CYS A 194 -10.51 39.83 0.24
CA CYS A 194 -11.98 39.67 0.28
C CYS A 194 -12.87 39.52 -0.98
N LYS A 195 -13.41 38.29 -1.10
CA LYS A 195 -14.81 37.88 -1.37
C LYS A 195 -15.80 38.97 -1.81
N VAL A 196 -16.38 38.78 -3.00
CA VAL A 196 -17.81 39.02 -3.26
C VAL A 196 -18.29 37.90 -4.19
N SER A 197 -19.15 37.02 -3.71
CA SER A 197 -19.97 36.16 -4.57
C SER A 197 -21.42 36.55 -4.35
N CYS A 198 -22.01 37.11 -5.41
CA CYS A 198 -23.37 37.59 -5.47
C CYS A 198 -24.34 36.41 -5.35
N LYS A 199 -25.25 36.45 -4.36
CA LYS A 199 -26.42 35.57 -4.35
C LYS A 199 -27.64 36.45 -4.63
N SER A 200 -28.18 36.31 -5.84
CA SER A 200 -29.44 36.94 -6.22
C SER A 200 -30.58 36.13 -5.62
N ASP A 201 -31.45 36.83 -4.90
CA ASP A 201 -32.77 36.35 -4.50
C ASP A 201 -33.61 36.05 -5.73
N SER A 202 -34.25 34.90 -5.75
CA SER A 202 -35.38 34.64 -6.64
C SER A 202 -36.42 33.87 -5.85
N SER A 203 -37.46 34.62 -5.51
CA SER A 203 -38.68 34.24 -4.84
C SER A 203 -39.41 33.09 -5.54
N LEU A 204 -39.98 32.19 -4.75
CA LEU A 204 -41.13 31.36 -5.11
C LEU A 204 -42.38 31.99 -4.50
N PRO A 205 -43.52 31.93 -5.19
CA PRO A 205 -44.66 31.15 -4.70
C PRO A 205 -45.44 30.48 -5.87
N PRO A 206 -46.59 29.78 -5.69
CA PRO A 206 -47.42 29.59 -4.49
C PRO A 206 -47.88 28.13 -4.23
N VAL A 207 -48.68 27.99 -3.16
CA VAL A 207 -49.56 26.85 -2.81
C VAL A 207 -50.76 26.80 -3.75
#